data_AF-A0A401LF68-F1
#
_entry.id   AF-A0A401LF68-F1
#
_cell.length_a   1.000
_cell.length_b   1.000
_cell.length_c   1.000
_cell.angle_alpha   90.00
_cell.angle_beta   90.00
_cell.angle_gamma   90.00
#
_symmetry.space_group_name_H-M   'P 1'
#
loop_
_entity.id
_entity.type
_entity.pdbx_description
1 polymer ?
#
loop_
_entity_poly.entity_id
_entity_poly.type
_entity_poly.pdbx_seq_one_letter_code
_entity_poly.pdbx_strand_id
1 'polypeptide(L)'
;MPKRTDLKKILIIGSGPIVIGQAAEFDYAGTQACLALKEEGFEVVLVNSNPATIMTDTTIADKVYMEPLTLEYVAKILRYERPDAIVPGIGGQTGLNLAMQLEKRAS
;
A
#
# COMPACT_ATOMS: atom_id res chain seq x y z
N MET A 1 -15.20 -12.83 11.17
CA MET A 1 -14.65 -12.17 12.38
C MET A 1 -14.98 -10.68 12.30
N PRO A 2 -15.26 -10.01 13.42
CA PRO A 2 -15.49 -8.57 13.42
C PRO A 2 -14.20 -7.79 13.08
N LYS A 3 -14.36 -6.51 12.74
CA LYS A 3 -13.26 -5.55 12.52
C LYS A 3 -12.27 -5.57 13.70
N ARG A 4 -10.97 -5.53 13.40
CA ARG A 4 -9.91 -5.34 14.41
C ARG A 4 -9.93 -3.91 14.94
N THR A 5 -10.00 -3.76 16.25
CA THR A 5 -10.06 -2.46 16.96
C THR A 5 -8.71 -1.99 17.50
N ASP A 6 -7.70 -2.85 17.45
CA ASP A 6 -6.35 -2.58 17.89
C ASP A 6 -5.47 -1.94 16.79
N LEU A 7 -5.94 -1.92 15.55
CA LEU A 7 -5.29 -1.26 14.41
C LEU A 7 -5.94 0.11 14.16
N LYS A 8 -5.12 1.10 13.83
CA LYS A 8 -5.58 2.47 13.48
C LYS A 8 -5.04 2.91 12.13
N LYS A 9 -3.76 2.67 11.85
CA LYS A 9 -3.09 3.08 10.61
C LYS A 9 -2.65 1.87 9.80
N ILE A 10 -3.04 1.84 8.53
CA ILE A 10 -2.71 0.73 7.62
C ILE A 10 -1.95 1.29 6.42
N LEU A 11 -0.83 0.65 6.09
CA LEU A 11 -0.07 0.96 4.88
C LEU A 11 -0.39 -0.04 3.76
N ILE A 12 -0.78 0.46 2.62
CA ILE A 12 -0.96 -0.29 1.38
C ILE A 12 0.28 -0.14 0.51
N ILE A 13 0.78 -1.25 -0.04
CA ILE A 13 1.83 -1.24 -1.07
C ILE A 13 1.17 -1.46 -2.43
N GLY A 14 1.26 -0.46 -3.31
CA GLY A 14 0.78 -0.53 -4.68
C GLY A 14 1.65 -1.42 -5.59
N SER A 15 1.25 -1.54 -6.86
CA SER A 15 1.91 -2.41 -7.83
C SER A 15 3.06 -1.76 -8.58
N GLY A 16 3.12 -0.43 -8.61
CA GLY A 16 4.08 0.30 -9.44
C GLY A 16 3.60 0.42 -10.89
N PRO A 17 4.53 0.65 -11.85
CA PRO A 17 4.17 0.86 -13.24
C PRO A 17 3.51 -0.37 -13.87
N ILE A 18 2.64 -0.13 -14.84
CA ILE A 18 1.97 -1.19 -15.61
C ILE A 18 3.00 -1.94 -16.46
N VAL A 19 2.98 -3.27 -16.34
CA VAL A 19 3.77 -4.21 -17.16
C VAL A 19 2.90 -5.37 -17.63
N ILE A 20 3.33 -6.10 -18.64
CA ILE A 20 2.63 -7.31 -19.09
C ILE A 20 2.55 -8.30 -17.92
N GLY A 21 1.32 -8.72 -17.57
CA GLY A 21 1.05 -9.61 -16.43
C GLY A 21 0.89 -8.91 -15.08
N GLN A 22 1.06 -7.58 -15.01
CA GLN A 22 0.75 -6.78 -13.82
C GLN A 22 0.26 -5.38 -14.24
N ALA A 23 -1.05 -5.22 -14.43
CA ALA A 23 -1.63 -4.05 -15.06
C ALA A 23 -2.68 -3.34 -14.18
N ALA A 24 -3.73 -2.80 -14.83
CA ALA A 24 -4.72 -1.92 -14.20
C ALA A 24 -5.59 -2.61 -13.13
N GLU A 25 -5.63 -3.94 -13.10
CA GLU A 25 -6.33 -4.71 -12.08
C GLU A 25 -5.86 -4.35 -10.65
N PHE A 26 -4.59 -3.98 -10.49
CA PHE A 26 -4.05 -3.57 -9.20
C PHE A 26 -4.37 -2.13 -8.81
N ASP A 27 -4.59 -1.23 -9.79
CA ASP A 27 -5.13 0.09 -9.51
C ASP A 27 -6.59 -0.03 -9.03
N TYR A 28 -7.39 -0.82 -9.72
CA TYR A 28 -8.77 -1.10 -9.31
C TYR A 28 -8.83 -1.72 -7.91
N ALA A 29 -8.13 -2.83 -7.68
CA ALA A 29 -8.12 -3.52 -6.39
C ALA A 29 -7.52 -2.63 -5.27
N GLY A 30 -6.46 -1.89 -5.57
CA GLY A 30 -5.84 -0.95 -4.64
C GLY A 30 -6.77 0.20 -4.24
N THR A 31 -7.51 0.77 -5.20
CA THR A 31 -8.53 1.79 -4.96
C THR A 31 -9.64 1.25 -4.06
N GLN A 32 -10.17 0.07 -4.37
CA GLN A 32 -11.21 -0.57 -3.56
C GLN A 32 -10.73 -0.84 -2.13
N ALA A 33 -9.48 -1.29 -1.96
CA ALA A 33 -8.92 -1.51 -0.64
C ALA A 33 -8.76 -0.21 0.18
N CYS A 34 -8.31 0.89 -0.46
CA CYS A 34 -8.21 2.17 0.22
C CYS A 34 -9.59 2.65 0.70
N LEU A 35 -10.59 2.61 -0.19
CA LEU A 35 -11.96 3.02 0.15
C LEU A 35 -12.55 2.16 1.26
N ALA A 36 -12.45 0.83 1.16
CA ALA A 36 -13.00 -0.08 2.17
C ALA A 36 -12.36 0.12 3.55
N LEU A 37 -11.04 0.35 3.61
CA LEU A 37 -10.38 0.61 4.89
C LEU A 37 -10.75 1.98 5.47
N LYS A 38 -10.93 3.01 4.62
CA LYS A 38 -11.38 4.34 5.07
C LYS A 38 -12.83 4.32 5.55
N GLU A 39 -13.73 3.59 4.88
CA GLU A 39 -15.12 3.40 5.29
C GLU A 39 -15.21 2.72 6.67
N GLU A 40 -14.30 1.78 6.92
CA GLU A 40 -14.15 1.16 8.23
C GLU A 40 -13.47 2.09 9.26
N GLY A 41 -12.96 3.26 8.87
CA GLY A 41 -12.38 4.26 9.78
C GLY A 41 -10.92 4.02 10.15
N PHE A 42 -10.14 3.36 9.29
CA PHE A 42 -8.68 3.30 9.41
C PHE A 42 -8.04 4.52 8.73
N GLU A 43 -6.90 4.99 9.25
CA GLU A 43 -6.01 5.90 8.53
C GLU A 43 -5.25 5.09 7.47
N VAL A 44 -5.43 5.43 6.21
CA VAL A 44 -4.85 4.72 5.07
C VAL A 44 -3.67 5.50 4.50
N VAL A 45 -2.50 4.87 4.55
CA VAL A 45 -1.30 5.33 3.86
C VAL A 45 -1.08 4.45 2.64
N LEU A 46 -0.89 5.06 1.47
CA LEU A 46 -0.56 4.35 0.25
C LEU A 46 0.86 4.72 -0.20
N VAL A 47 1.63 3.73 -0.65
CA VAL A 47 2.84 3.95 -1.47
C VAL A 47 2.65 3.31 -2.84
N ASN A 48 2.84 4.09 -3.90
CA ASN A 48 2.84 3.60 -5.27
C ASN A 48 3.70 4.53 -6.15
N SER A 49 4.41 3.97 -7.13
CA SER A 49 5.27 4.76 -8.03
C SER A 49 4.61 5.13 -9.36
N ASN A 50 3.37 4.67 -9.60
CA ASN A 50 2.67 4.91 -10.86
C ASN A 50 1.72 6.11 -10.76
N PRO A 51 2.04 7.24 -11.42
CA PRO A 51 1.23 8.45 -11.33
C PRO A 51 -0.09 8.37 -12.10
N ALA A 52 -0.26 7.37 -12.98
CA ALA A 52 -1.45 7.20 -13.81
C ALA A 52 -2.44 6.23 -13.17
N THR A 53 -2.68 6.33 -11.86
CA THR A 53 -3.57 5.43 -11.10
C THR A 53 -4.56 6.21 -10.25
N ILE A 54 -5.80 5.74 -10.20
CA ILE A 54 -6.85 6.33 -9.37
C ILE A 54 -6.49 6.19 -7.89
N MET A 55 -5.89 5.06 -7.49
CA MET A 55 -5.52 4.84 -6.09
C MET A 55 -4.57 5.91 -5.54
N THR A 56 -3.77 6.56 -6.40
CA THR A 56 -2.86 7.65 -6.00
C THR A 56 -3.49 9.04 -5.97
N ASP A 57 -4.77 9.16 -6.27
CA ASP A 57 -5.49 10.42 -6.07
C ASP A 57 -5.58 10.74 -4.57
N THR A 58 -5.38 12.02 -4.23
CA THR A 58 -5.40 12.55 -2.86
C THR A 58 -6.72 12.32 -2.10
N THR A 59 -7.79 11.97 -2.79
CA THR A 59 -9.09 11.67 -2.18
C THR A 59 -9.21 10.20 -1.71
N ILE A 60 -8.42 9.30 -2.30
CA ILE A 60 -8.57 7.84 -2.13
C ILE A 60 -7.88 7.32 -0.86
N ALA A 61 -6.72 7.84 -0.50
CA ALA A 61 -6.01 7.53 0.74
C ALA A 61 -5.86 8.79 1.62
N ASP A 62 -5.54 8.65 2.90
CA ASP A 62 -5.25 9.82 3.77
C ASP A 62 -3.87 10.40 3.48
N LYS A 63 -2.92 9.54 3.08
CA LYS A 63 -1.61 9.94 2.58
C LYS A 63 -1.19 9.08 1.41
N VAL A 64 -0.65 9.71 0.37
CA VAL A 64 -0.10 9.04 -0.81
C VAL A 64 1.37 9.38 -0.94
N TYR A 65 2.21 8.36 -1.01
CA TYR A 65 3.63 8.46 -1.31
C TYR A 65 3.88 8.04 -2.76
N MET A 66 4.15 9.03 -3.61
CA MET A 66 4.54 8.82 -5.01
C MET A 66 6.05 8.56 -5.09
N GLU A 67 6.47 7.41 -4.59
CA GLU A 67 7.89 7.08 -4.38
C GLU A 67 8.27 5.75 -5.05
N PRO A 68 9.55 5.54 -5.40
CA PRO A 68 10.00 4.25 -5.95
C PRO A 68 9.66 3.08 -5.02
N LEU A 69 9.08 2.03 -5.57
CA LEU A 69 8.77 0.78 -4.87
C LEU A 69 10.03 -0.07 -4.66
N THR A 70 10.94 0.45 -3.85
CA THR A 70 12.19 -0.19 -3.46
C THR A 70 12.24 -0.41 -1.95
N LEU A 71 13.03 -1.40 -1.51
CA LEU A 71 13.17 -1.72 -0.09
C LEU A 71 13.61 -0.49 0.74
N GLU A 72 14.49 0.34 0.20
CA GLU A 72 14.99 1.52 0.91
C GLU A 72 13.91 2.57 1.16
N TYR A 73 13.15 2.93 0.11
CA TYR A 73 12.11 3.96 0.20
C TYR A 73 10.93 3.48 1.04
N VAL A 74 10.47 2.25 0.83
CA VAL A 74 9.36 1.71 1.63
C VAL A 74 9.78 1.57 3.10
N ALA A 75 11.01 1.16 3.40
CA ALA A 75 11.52 1.14 4.78
C ALA A 75 11.67 2.55 5.40
N LYS A 76 11.95 3.59 4.61
CA LYS A 76 11.92 4.98 5.09
C LYS A 76 10.50 5.40 5.45
N ILE A 77 9.52 5.13 4.58
CA ILE A 77 8.11 5.44 4.83
C ILE A 77 7.60 4.70 6.07
N LEU A 78 7.89 3.42 6.21
CA LEU A 78 7.48 2.63 7.38
C LEU A 78 8.06 3.18 8.70
N ARG A 79 9.32 3.60 8.70
CA ARG A 79 9.95 4.21 9.89
C ARG A 79 9.32 5.54 10.28
N TYR A 80 8.89 6.32 9.29
CA TYR A 80 8.26 7.63 9.50
C TYR A 80 6.79 7.49 9.91
N GLU A 81 6.01 6.73 9.15
CA GLU A 81 4.56 6.59 9.36
C GLU A 81 4.19 5.67 10.53
N ARG A 82 5.03 4.67 10.82
CA ARG A 82 4.78 3.63 11.83
C ARG A 82 3.34 3.05 11.75
N PRO A 83 2.94 2.47 10.61
CA PRO A 83 1.63 1.85 10.50
C PRO A 83 1.52 0.61 11.40
N ASP A 84 0.31 0.31 11.87
CA ASP A 84 0.03 -0.86 12.70
C ASP A 84 -0.01 -2.16 11.89
N ALA A 85 -0.35 -2.04 10.60
CA ALA A 85 -0.37 -3.17 9.66
C ALA A 85 0.02 -2.74 8.24
N ILE A 86 0.43 -3.73 7.45
CA ILE A 86 0.75 -3.58 6.02
C ILE A 86 -0.16 -4.51 5.22
N VAL A 87 -0.70 -4.04 4.10
CA VAL A 87 -1.45 -4.82 3.12
C VAL A 87 -0.65 -4.91 1.82
N PRO A 88 0.12 -6.00 1.60
CA PRO A 88 0.96 -6.14 0.42
C PRO A 88 0.28 -6.91 -0.74
N GLY A 89 -0.84 -7.59 -0.47
CA GLY A 89 -1.48 -8.51 -1.44
C GLY A 89 -2.19 -7.82 -2.61
N ILE A 90 -2.39 -6.51 -2.55
CA ILE A 90 -3.05 -5.71 -3.59
C ILE A 90 -2.05 -5.00 -4.52
N GLY A 91 -0.75 -5.18 -4.29
CA GLY A 91 0.33 -4.64 -5.13
C GLY A 91 0.93 -5.66 -6.10
N GLY A 92 0.24 -6.75 -6.39
CA GLY A 92 0.74 -7.83 -7.23
C GLY A 92 2.04 -8.45 -6.70
N GLN A 93 2.89 -8.93 -7.60
CA GLN A 93 4.15 -9.55 -7.23
C GLN A 93 5.13 -8.53 -6.62
N THR A 94 5.04 -7.27 -7.05
CA THR A 94 5.88 -6.18 -6.55
C THR A 94 5.63 -5.96 -5.05
N GLY A 95 4.37 -5.82 -4.64
CA GLY A 95 3.99 -5.64 -3.23
C GLY A 95 4.40 -6.83 -2.35
N LEU A 96 4.15 -8.05 -2.80
CA LEU A 96 4.52 -9.28 -2.08
C LEU A 96 6.03 -9.42 -1.91
N ASN A 97 6.81 -9.19 -2.97
CA ASN A 97 8.27 -9.27 -2.91
C ASN A 97 8.86 -8.26 -1.94
N LEU A 98 8.34 -7.02 -1.94
CA LEU A 98 8.78 -5.98 -1.01
C LEU A 98 8.45 -6.34 0.43
N ALA A 99 7.25 -6.84 0.70
CA ALA A 99 6.86 -7.27 2.04
C ALA A 99 7.77 -8.38 2.57
N MET A 100 8.08 -9.39 1.75
CA MET A 100 9.02 -10.45 2.13
C MET A 100 10.44 -9.93 2.39
N GLN A 101 10.91 -8.95 1.58
CA GLN A 101 12.22 -8.33 1.81
C GLN A 101 12.26 -7.51 3.10
N LEU A 102 11.17 -6.81 3.42
CA LEU A 102 11.01 -6.05 4.66
C LEU A 102 11.00 -6.96 5.88
N GLU A 103 10.26 -8.07 5.82
CA GLU A 103 10.19 -9.07 6.89
C GLU A 103 11.58 -9.68 7.16
N LYS A 104 12.27 -10.16 6.12
CA LYS A 104 13.63 -10.72 6.24
C LYS A 104 14.67 -9.76 6.81
N ARG A 105 14.45 -8.46 6.65
CA ARG A 105 15.34 -7.43 7.20
C ARG A 105 15.00 -7.07 8.64
N ALA A 106 13.75 -7.28 9.06
CA ALA A 106 13.27 -7.00 10.40
C ALA A 106 13.51 -8.16 11.39
N SER A 107 13.65 -9.38 10.88
CA SER A 107 14.11 -10.59 11.61
C SER A 107 15.63 -10.65 11.73
#